data_AF-A0A526ZT60-F1
#
_entry.id   AF-A0A526ZT60-F1
#
_cell.length_a   1.000
_cell.length_b   1.000
_cell.length_c   1.000
_cell.angle_alpha   90.00
_cell.angle_beta   90.00
_cell.angle_gamma   90.00
#
_symmetry.space_group_name_H-M   'P 1'
#
loop_
_entity.id
_entity.type
_entity.pdbx_description
1 polymer ?
#
loop_
_entity_poly.entity_id
_entity_poly.type
_entity_poly.pdbx_seq_one_letter_code
_entity_poly.pdbx_strand_id
1 'polypeptide(L)'
;MAIGICSSAMVPRTAGAFVLEGIGVSVLMDQFFGSLDGTIKKAQDAGDFVLWRAAIQVRDALDAWKRTNGELLDKAFDELDDAESKFVRDVNALLDQGTLQVGIALDRAEEINLAFTQTVSTTIFASGDPWIMSYTPRVVTPVGEDNFLLVVSGPNLANANARLEIEPPVDMIGPKAMEIAATMARANLPFEERTSKFVTLPLTYLSVATVWYKPWTWFSSERGKSDLTFWLLPTVPASYQITTKIRVDAPETKIEVLNLGTFRGRNSEIDRAVPIPAYEQGWRLDLYRRGEIRLHDRGGDRGRCEGIRQPSITANGLTMYARVDNRDSIRGRRDAFVNCAISLPLIKAGTADVDGPSKPDPAGAELGWADLAWNKDETFELPQNLVGLRIIVRTFDGNERTYTGAAAEKFLRISQSDNLLTLRAQAPKEF
;
A
#
# COMPACT_ATOMS: atom_id res chain seq x y z
N MET A 1 9.01 43.22 8.95
CA MET A 1 7.77 43.66 8.27
C MET A 1 7.64 42.79 7.03
N ALA A 2 6.71 41.84 6.86
CA ALA A 2 5.72 41.22 7.73
C ALA A 2 5.58 39.76 7.25
N ILE A 3 5.46 38.81 8.18
CA ILE A 3 5.21 37.39 7.92
C ILE A 3 3.70 37.24 7.79
N GLY A 4 3.22 36.89 6.60
CA GLY A 4 1.81 36.64 6.32
C GLY A 4 1.45 35.18 6.63
N ILE A 5 0.93 34.94 7.84
CA ILE A 5 0.28 33.68 8.21
C ILE A 5 -1.12 33.70 7.59
N CYS A 6 -1.34 32.98 6.50
CA CYS A 6 -2.69 32.65 6.05
C CYS A 6 -3.27 31.60 7.01
N SER A 7 -3.95 32.07 8.05
CA SER A 7 -4.90 31.25 8.80
C SER A 7 -6.03 30.84 7.85
N SER A 8 -6.08 29.57 7.47
CA SER A 8 -7.29 28.96 6.95
C SER A 8 -8.33 28.99 8.06
N ALA A 9 -9.24 29.95 8.00
CA ALA A 9 -10.43 29.96 8.83
C ALA A 9 -11.22 28.69 8.52
N MET A 10 -11.18 27.72 9.44
CA MET A 10 -12.19 26.67 9.53
C MET A 10 -13.53 27.39 9.66
N VAL A 11 -14.34 27.38 8.60
CA VAL A 11 -15.75 27.75 8.72
C VAL A 11 -16.36 26.73 9.68
N PRO A 12 -16.89 27.14 10.85
CA PRO A 12 -17.59 26.22 11.72
C PRO A 12 -18.84 25.79 10.96
N ARG A 13 -18.91 24.51 10.57
CA ARG A 13 -20.18 23.91 10.21
C ARG A 13 -20.95 23.76 11.52
N THR A 14 -21.97 24.59 11.70
CA THR A 14 -22.96 24.43 12.76
C THR A 14 -23.56 23.03 12.63
N ALA A 15 -23.30 22.18 13.62
CA ALA A 15 -24.06 20.96 13.83
C ALA A 15 -25.50 21.37 14.11
N GLY A 16 -26.38 21.18 13.12
CA GLY A 16 -27.81 21.44 13.29
C GLY A 16 -28.44 20.18 13.84
N ALA A 17 -28.62 20.09 15.16
CA ALA A 17 -29.48 19.07 15.72
C ALA A 17 -30.87 19.21 15.09
N PHE A 18 -31.33 18.18 14.36
CA PHE A 18 -32.67 18.19 13.77
C PHE A 18 -33.72 18.22 14.87
N VAL A 19 -34.56 19.26 14.87
CA VAL A 19 -35.78 19.29 15.68
C VAL A 19 -36.81 18.46 14.92
N LEU A 20 -37.00 17.22 15.36
CA LEU A 20 -37.91 16.24 14.74
C LEU A 20 -39.39 16.57 14.97
N GLU A 21 -39.71 17.47 15.91
CA GLU A 21 -41.08 17.82 16.27
C GLU A 21 -41.77 18.65 15.16
N GLY A 22 -42.88 18.13 14.62
CA GLY A 22 -43.72 18.81 13.63
C GLY A 22 -43.29 18.71 12.17
N ILE A 23 -42.20 18.00 11.86
CA ILE A 23 -41.79 17.70 10.49
C ILE A 23 -42.53 16.44 10.00
N GLY A 24 -43.09 16.51 8.79
CA GLY A 24 -43.72 15.35 8.14
C GLY A 24 -42.68 14.28 7.82
N VAL A 25 -43.00 13.03 8.09
CA VAL A 25 -42.08 11.88 7.90
C VAL A 25 -41.58 11.80 6.45
N SER A 26 -42.43 12.13 5.46
CA SER A 26 -42.05 12.21 4.03
C SER A 26 -40.87 13.15 3.77
N VAL A 27 -40.89 14.38 4.30
CA VAL A 27 -39.84 15.39 4.12
C VAL A 27 -38.52 14.90 4.72
N LEU A 28 -38.61 14.27 5.89
CA LEU A 28 -37.47 13.73 6.60
C LEU A 28 -36.84 12.54 5.86
N MET A 29 -37.67 11.64 5.31
CA MET A 29 -37.22 10.52 4.49
C MET A 29 -36.51 10.99 3.22
N ASP A 30 -37.06 11.96 2.49
CA ASP A 30 -36.44 12.48 1.27
C ASP A 30 -35.09 13.15 1.57
N GLN A 31 -34.97 13.81 2.73
CA GLN A 31 -33.70 14.36 3.19
C GLN A 31 -32.67 13.27 3.52
N PHE A 32 -33.09 12.18 4.17
CA PHE A 32 -32.22 11.03 4.44
C PHE A 32 -31.72 10.38 3.15
N PHE A 33 -32.61 10.15 2.17
CA PHE A 33 -32.21 9.65 0.85
C PHE A 33 -31.20 10.58 0.18
N GLY A 34 -31.44 11.90 0.18
CA GLY A 34 -30.50 12.87 -0.39
C GLY A 34 -29.12 12.85 0.30
N SER A 35 -29.08 12.71 1.62
CA SER A 35 -27.82 12.60 2.39
C SER A 35 -27.08 11.28 2.12
N LEU A 36 -27.81 10.16 2.08
CA LEU A 36 -27.27 8.84 1.79
C LEU A 36 -26.77 8.75 0.35
N ASP A 37 -27.52 9.23 -0.63
CA ASP A 37 -27.11 9.26 -2.04
C ASP A 37 -25.85 10.14 -2.23
N GLY A 38 -25.79 11.28 -1.55
CA GLY A 38 -24.58 12.13 -1.52
C GLY A 38 -23.38 11.42 -0.90
N THR A 39 -23.59 10.66 0.17
CA THR A 39 -22.54 9.89 0.84
C THR A 39 -22.08 8.69 0.01
N ILE A 40 -23.01 7.95 -0.60
CA ILE A 40 -22.75 6.86 -1.53
C ILE A 40 -21.89 7.38 -2.68
N LYS A 41 -22.31 8.48 -3.33
CA LYS A 41 -21.56 9.07 -4.45
C LYS A 41 -20.16 9.49 -4.03
N LYS A 42 -20.02 10.18 -2.89
CA LYS A 42 -18.71 10.58 -2.37
C LYS A 42 -17.83 9.37 -2.05
N ALA A 43 -18.40 8.31 -1.49
CA ALA A 43 -17.70 7.08 -1.18
C ALA A 43 -17.26 6.34 -2.46
N GLN A 44 -18.10 6.33 -3.50
CA GLN A 44 -17.76 5.79 -4.81
C GLN A 44 -16.62 6.58 -5.46
N ASP A 45 -16.72 7.90 -5.49
CA ASP A 45 -15.70 8.80 -6.04
C ASP A 45 -14.36 8.68 -5.29
N ALA A 46 -14.40 8.42 -3.98
CA ALA A 46 -13.22 8.25 -3.13
C ALA A 46 -12.71 6.79 -3.05
N GLY A 47 -13.42 5.81 -3.62
CA GLY A 47 -13.11 4.39 -3.45
C GLY A 47 -13.26 3.88 -2.00
N ASP A 48 -14.00 4.60 -1.14
CA ASP A 48 -14.22 4.21 0.26
C ASP A 48 -15.34 3.18 0.38
N PHE A 49 -14.99 1.92 0.17
CA PHE A 49 -15.93 0.80 0.24
C PHE A 49 -16.66 0.69 1.58
N VAL A 50 -16.01 0.99 2.69
CA VAL A 50 -16.63 0.78 4.01
C VAL A 50 -17.76 1.78 4.19
N LEU A 51 -17.48 3.03 3.86
CA LEU A 51 -18.48 4.08 3.83
C LEU A 51 -19.60 3.80 2.83
N TRP A 52 -19.24 3.37 1.62
CA TRP A 52 -20.20 3.02 0.57
C TRP A 52 -21.15 1.91 1.01
N ARG A 53 -20.61 0.81 1.57
CA ARG A 53 -21.40 -0.34 2.04
C ARG A 53 -22.36 0.08 3.14
N ALA A 54 -21.87 0.79 4.16
CA ALA A 54 -22.70 1.26 5.26
C ALA A 54 -23.84 2.15 4.76
N ALA A 55 -23.54 3.10 3.87
CA ALA A 55 -24.54 4.01 3.32
C ALA A 55 -25.58 3.29 2.45
N ILE A 56 -25.18 2.31 1.63
CA ILE A 56 -26.14 1.50 0.86
C ILE A 56 -27.00 0.63 1.78
N GLN A 57 -26.43 -0.04 2.78
CA GLN A 57 -27.22 -0.88 3.70
C GLN A 57 -28.31 -0.06 4.40
N VAL A 58 -27.97 1.15 4.85
CA VAL A 58 -28.91 2.06 5.49
C VAL A 58 -29.95 2.56 4.50
N ARG A 59 -29.55 2.88 3.26
CA ARG A 59 -30.47 3.27 2.19
C ARG A 59 -31.45 2.16 1.81
N ASP A 60 -30.98 0.93 1.69
CA ASP A 60 -31.79 -0.25 1.39
C ASP A 60 -32.83 -0.49 2.51
N ALA A 61 -32.40 -0.40 3.77
CA ALA A 61 -33.29 -0.49 4.94
C ALA A 61 -34.32 0.66 4.96
N LEU A 62 -33.91 1.88 4.61
CA LEU A 62 -34.79 3.05 4.56
C LEU A 62 -35.83 2.94 3.43
N ASP A 63 -35.45 2.47 2.25
CA ASP A 63 -36.36 2.23 1.13
C ASP A 63 -37.37 1.13 1.48
N ALA A 64 -36.91 0.03 2.08
CA ALA A 64 -37.78 -1.03 2.58
C ALA A 64 -38.75 -0.51 3.65
N TRP A 65 -38.29 0.35 4.57
CA TRP A 65 -39.15 0.99 5.56
C TRP A 65 -40.19 1.93 4.93
N LYS A 66 -39.78 2.81 4.01
CA LYS A 66 -40.67 3.75 3.29
C LYS A 66 -41.78 3.02 2.54
N ARG A 67 -41.47 1.87 1.94
CA ARG A 67 -42.46 1.04 1.21
C ARG A 67 -43.42 0.29 2.15
N THR A 68 -42.91 -0.21 3.27
CA THR A 68 -43.73 -0.93 4.27
C THR A 68 -44.66 0.04 5.02
N ASN A 69 -44.18 1.26 5.27
CA ASN A 69 -44.84 2.25 6.12
C ASN A 69 -45.34 3.46 5.33
N GLY A 70 -45.74 3.27 4.07
CA GLY A 70 -46.15 4.36 3.18
C GLY A 70 -47.27 5.25 3.75
N GLU A 71 -48.19 4.67 4.53
CA GLU A 71 -49.28 5.39 5.21
C GLU A 71 -48.81 6.31 6.34
N LEU A 72 -47.59 6.11 6.85
CA LEU A 72 -46.99 6.93 7.91
C LEU A 72 -46.23 8.13 7.36
N LEU A 73 -45.96 8.17 6.04
CA LEU A 73 -45.22 9.26 5.39
C LEU A 73 -45.97 10.60 5.44
N ASP A 74 -47.30 10.55 5.51
CA ASP A 74 -48.17 11.72 5.61
C ASP A 74 -48.44 12.15 7.06
N LYS A 75 -47.93 11.40 8.04
CA LYS A 75 -48.06 11.73 9.46
C LYS A 75 -46.92 12.62 9.95
N ALA A 76 -47.20 13.33 11.04
CA ALA A 76 -46.17 14.01 11.80
C ALA A 76 -45.36 12.98 12.62
N PHE A 77 -44.08 13.28 12.85
CA PHE A 77 -43.15 12.36 13.53
C PHE A 77 -43.61 11.94 14.94
N ASP A 78 -44.32 12.81 15.65
CA ASP A 78 -44.89 12.59 16.98
C ASP A 78 -46.10 11.64 17.00
N GLU A 79 -46.62 11.28 15.82
CA GLU A 79 -47.71 10.31 15.65
C GLU A 79 -47.22 8.89 15.28
N LEU A 80 -45.90 8.68 15.21
CA LEU A 80 -45.28 7.37 15.02
C LEU A 80 -45.25 6.56 16.33
N ASP A 81 -45.28 5.24 16.21
CA ASP A 81 -45.10 4.37 17.39
C ASP A 81 -43.63 4.39 17.89
N ASP A 82 -43.38 3.78 19.05
CA ASP A 82 -42.05 3.78 19.68
C ASP A 82 -40.98 3.12 18.80
N ALA A 83 -41.35 2.09 18.04
CA ALA A 83 -40.41 1.33 17.20
C ALA A 83 -40.05 2.10 15.92
N GLU A 84 -41.04 2.72 15.29
CA GLU A 84 -40.92 3.59 14.11
C GLU A 84 -40.15 4.87 14.46
N SER A 85 -40.51 5.52 15.57
CA SER A 85 -39.82 6.69 16.10
C SER A 85 -38.35 6.38 16.41
N LYS A 86 -38.08 5.20 16.98
CA LYS A 86 -36.71 4.76 17.26
C LYS A 86 -35.91 4.55 15.98
N PHE A 87 -36.45 3.84 14.99
CA PHE A 87 -35.79 3.61 13.70
C PHE A 87 -35.39 4.94 13.02
N VAL A 88 -36.32 5.89 12.96
CA VAL A 88 -36.08 7.21 12.37
C VAL A 88 -35.02 8.00 13.16
N ARG A 89 -35.02 7.93 14.49
CA ARG A 89 -33.98 8.55 15.33
C ARG A 89 -32.62 7.91 15.14
N ASP A 90 -32.55 6.60 14.99
CA ASP A 90 -31.30 5.86 14.75
C ASP A 90 -30.69 6.25 13.38
N VAL A 91 -31.52 6.33 12.33
CA VAL A 91 -31.11 6.83 11.01
C VAL A 91 -30.68 8.29 11.07
N ASN A 92 -31.44 9.14 11.78
CA ASN A 92 -31.04 10.54 11.97
C ASN A 92 -29.69 10.62 12.68
N ALA A 93 -29.49 9.88 13.78
CA ALA A 93 -28.24 9.90 14.54
C ALA A 93 -27.03 9.42 13.73
N LEU A 94 -27.23 8.52 12.76
CA LEU A 94 -26.18 8.12 11.82
C LEU A 94 -25.80 9.28 10.88
N LEU A 95 -26.78 10.04 10.39
CA LEU A 95 -26.60 11.09 9.39
C LEU A 95 -26.18 12.45 9.99
N ASP A 96 -26.68 12.78 11.18
CA ASP A 96 -26.48 14.06 11.89
C ASP A 96 -25.07 14.17 12.48
N GLN A 97 -24.48 13.01 12.74
CA GLN A 97 -23.07 12.89 13.01
C GLN A 97 -22.31 12.90 11.69
N GLY A 98 -21.60 13.99 11.38
CA GLY A 98 -20.56 14.04 10.32
C GLY A 98 -19.42 13.01 10.48
N THR A 99 -19.59 12.03 11.35
CA THR A 99 -18.76 10.86 11.66
C THR A 99 -19.40 9.58 11.12
N LEU A 100 -19.66 9.52 9.82
CA LEU A 100 -19.41 8.28 9.11
C LEU A 100 -17.87 8.07 9.02
N GLN A 101 -17.23 7.92 10.19
CA GLN A 101 -15.86 7.45 10.29
C GLN A 101 -15.91 5.94 10.10
N VAL A 102 -15.01 5.43 9.25
CA VAL A 102 -14.95 4.07 8.70
C VAL A 102 -15.27 2.95 9.71
N GLY A 103 -14.83 3.04 10.97
CA GLY A 103 -15.12 2.03 11.99
C GLY A 103 -16.53 2.08 12.58
N ILE A 104 -17.07 3.29 12.79
CA ILE A 104 -18.40 3.50 13.43
C ILE A 104 -19.53 3.25 12.41
N ALA A 105 -19.23 3.42 11.12
CA ALA A 105 -20.20 3.32 10.04
C ALA A 105 -20.79 1.91 9.87
N LEU A 106 -19.98 0.85 9.99
CA LEU A 106 -20.44 -0.53 9.80
C LEU A 106 -21.26 -1.03 10.98
N ASP A 107 -20.75 -0.87 12.20
CA ASP A 107 -21.45 -1.30 13.42
C ASP A 107 -22.84 -0.64 13.50
N ARG A 108 -22.94 0.66 13.16
CA ARG A 108 -24.22 1.35 13.14
C ARG A 108 -25.13 0.98 11.96
N ALA A 109 -24.56 0.67 10.80
CA ALA A 109 -25.37 0.16 9.68
C ALA A 109 -25.98 -1.20 10.02
N GLU A 110 -25.25 -2.05 10.75
CA GLU A 110 -25.77 -3.30 11.30
C GLU A 110 -26.85 -3.05 12.36
N GLU A 111 -26.64 -2.12 13.30
CA GLU A 111 -27.65 -1.73 14.29
C GLU A 111 -28.95 -1.26 13.62
N ILE A 112 -28.85 -0.44 12.57
CA ILE A 112 -30.01 0.04 11.80
C ILE A 112 -30.72 -1.12 11.09
N ASN A 113 -29.97 -2.04 10.49
CA ASN A 113 -30.56 -3.22 9.84
C ASN A 113 -31.26 -4.14 10.85
N LEU A 114 -30.69 -4.26 12.06
CA LEU A 114 -31.24 -5.06 13.15
C LEU A 114 -32.50 -4.41 13.75
N ALA A 115 -32.48 -3.08 13.95
CA ALA A 115 -33.65 -2.29 14.33
C ALA A 115 -34.76 -2.40 13.27
N PHE A 116 -34.42 -2.31 11.99
CA PHE A 116 -35.37 -2.49 10.89
C PHE A 116 -35.98 -3.90 10.89
N THR A 117 -35.16 -4.94 11.06
CA THR A 117 -35.64 -6.32 11.13
C THR A 117 -36.63 -6.51 12.30
N GLN A 118 -36.39 -5.84 13.43
CA GLN A 118 -37.33 -5.82 14.54
C GLN A 118 -38.62 -5.08 14.19
N THR A 119 -38.56 -3.90 13.54
CA THR A 119 -39.74 -3.15 13.09
C THR A 119 -40.60 -3.95 12.11
N VAL A 120 -39.97 -4.66 11.16
CA VAL A 120 -40.65 -5.55 10.20
C VAL A 120 -41.27 -6.75 10.90
N SER A 121 -40.64 -7.31 11.93
CA SER A 121 -41.22 -8.43 12.69
C SER A 121 -42.48 -8.04 13.46
N THR A 122 -42.64 -6.76 13.82
CA THR A 122 -43.79 -6.23 14.56
C THR A 122 -44.90 -5.66 13.68
N THR A 123 -44.63 -5.35 12.41
CA THR A 123 -45.65 -4.94 11.44
C THR A 123 -46.33 -6.16 10.84
N ILE A 124 -47.49 -6.54 11.43
CA ILE A 124 -48.31 -7.71 11.07
C ILE A 124 -48.90 -7.63 9.63
N PHE A 125 -48.69 -6.53 8.91
CA PHE A 125 -49.06 -6.39 7.51
C PHE A 125 -47.82 -6.32 6.64
N ALA A 126 -47.30 -7.50 6.27
CA ALA A 126 -46.60 -7.64 5.01
C ALA A 126 -47.59 -7.22 3.91
N SER A 127 -47.43 -6.01 3.37
CA SER A 127 -47.88 -5.76 2.01
C SER A 127 -47.34 -6.92 1.17
N GLY A 128 -48.18 -7.52 0.33
CA GLY A 128 -47.80 -8.68 -0.50
C GLY A 128 -46.67 -8.38 -1.50
N ASP A 129 -46.09 -7.20 -1.44
CA ASP A 129 -45.04 -6.73 -2.32
C ASP A 129 -43.68 -7.31 -1.92
N PRO A 130 -42.93 -7.84 -2.89
CA PRO A 130 -41.53 -8.19 -2.69
C PRO A 130 -40.65 -6.95 -2.49
N TRP A 131 -39.71 -7.06 -1.55
CA TRP A 131 -38.65 -6.06 -1.37
C TRP A 131 -37.30 -6.70 -1.11
N ILE A 132 -36.24 -5.96 -1.41
CA ILE A 132 -34.86 -6.38 -1.25
C ILE A 132 -34.31 -5.76 0.03
N MET A 133 -33.79 -6.60 0.94
CA MET A 133 -33.11 -6.15 2.15
C MET A 133 -31.59 -6.21 2.01
N SER A 134 -31.09 -7.26 1.36
CA SER A 134 -29.66 -7.46 1.18
C SER A 134 -29.37 -8.35 -0.02
N TYR A 135 -28.12 -8.33 -0.48
CA TYR A 135 -27.62 -9.27 -1.47
C TYR A 135 -26.13 -9.52 -1.27
N THR A 136 -25.69 -10.69 -1.74
CA THR A 136 -24.33 -11.20 -1.61
C THR A 136 -23.95 -11.96 -2.89
N PRO A 137 -22.76 -11.76 -3.47
CA PRO A 137 -21.70 -10.86 -3.02
C PRO A 137 -21.95 -9.39 -3.40
N ARG A 138 -21.39 -8.45 -2.62
CA ARG A 138 -21.33 -7.01 -2.97
C ARG A 138 -19.99 -6.63 -3.59
N VAL A 139 -18.93 -7.42 -3.34
CA VAL A 139 -17.61 -7.23 -3.92
C VAL A 139 -17.27 -8.41 -4.80
N VAL A 140 -16.88 -8.13 -6.05
CA VAL A 140 -16.49 -9.18 -6.98
C VAL A 140 -15.04 -8.96 -7.40
N THR A 141 -14.20 -9.96 -7.14
CA THR A 141 -12.83 -10.05 -7.66
C THR A 141 -12.83 -10.55 -9.10
N PRO A 142 -11.85 -10.20 -9.93
CA PRO A 142 -11.71 -10.77 -11.28
C PRO A 142 -11.15 -12.19 -11.26
N VAL A 143 -10.62 -12.63 -10.11
CA VAL A 143 -10.13 -14.00 -9.86
C VAL A 143 -11.10 -14.79 -8.99
N GLY A 144 -11.14 -16.10 -9.15
CA GLY A 144 -12.00 -17.02 -8.40
C GLY A 144 -12.65 -18.05 -9.32
N GLU A 145 -13.71 -18.69 -8.86
CA GLU A 145 -14.53 -19.56 -9.70
C GLU A 145 -15.16 -18.76 -10.85
N ASP A 146 -15.28 -19.39 -12.03
CA ASP A 146 -15.84 -18.77 -13.24
C ASP A 146 -17.28 -18.29 -13.02
N ASN A 147 -18.00 -18.95 -12.12
CA ASN A 147 -19.35 -18.58 -11.72
C ASN A 147 -19.37 -18.29 -10.22
N PHE A 148 -20.27 -17.40 -9.78
CA PHE A 148 -20.54 -17.18 -8.37
C PHE A 148 -22.05 -17.14 -8.13
N LEU A 149 -22.48 -17.50 -6.92
CA LEU A 149 -23.87 -17.44 -6.52
C LEU A 149 -24.21 -16.03 -6.03
N LEU A 150 -25.09 -15.34 -6.75
CA LEU A 150 -25.76 -14.14 -6.27
C LEU A 150 -26.98 -14.57 -5.47
N VAL A 151 -27.05 -14.19 -4.20
CA VAL A 151 -28.20 -14.36 -3.33
C VAL A 151 -28.77 -13.00 -3.00
N VAL A 152 -30.07 -12.81 -3.20
CA VAL A 152 -30.81 -11.61 -2.80
C VAL A 152 -31.84 -12.04 -1.76
N SER A 153 -31.86 -11.36 -0.63
CA SER A 153 -32.68 -11.69 0.53
C SER A 153 -33.71 -10.60 0.80
N GLY A 154 -34.91 -11.04 1.17
CA GLY A 154 -36.05 -10.18 1.44
C GLY A 154 -37.37 -10.94 1.31
N PRO A 155 -38.43 -10.49 1.97
CA PRO A 155 -39.70 -11.20 2.00
C PRO A 155 -40.40 -11.15 0.64
N ASN A 156 -41.24 -12.16 0.41
CA ASN A 156 -42.05 -12.34 -0.80
C ASN A 156 -41.27 -12.39 -2.13
N LEU A 157 -39.94 -12.45 -2.11
CA LEU A 157 -39.10 -12.50 -3.32
C LEU A 157 -39.24 -13.82 -4.10
N ALA A 158 -39.46 -14.95 -3.41
CA ALA A 158 -39.42 -16.28 -4.02
C ALA A 158 -40.45 -16.47 -5.16
N ASN A 159 -41.59 -15.79 -5.07
CA ASN A 159 -42.68 -15.87 -6.06
C ASN A 159 -42.72 -14.64 -6.98
N ALA A 160 -41.76 -13.73 -6.86
CA ALA A 160 -41.77 -12.45 -7.56
C ALA A 160 -41.27 -12.53 -9.01
N ASN A 161 -40.93 -13.73 -9.53
CA ASN A 161 -40.36 -13.92 -10.87
C ASN A 161 -39.25 -12.90 -11.19
N ALA A 162 -38.29 -12.79 -10.26
CA ALA A 162 -37.25 -11.79 -10.34
C ALA A 162 -36.25 -12.11 -11.46
N ARG A 163 -35.83 -11.08 -12.20
CA ARG A 163 -34.89 -11.17 -13.30
C ARG A 163 -33.84 -10.08 -13.18
N LEU A 164 -32.57 -10.47 -13.30
CA LEU A 164 -31.45 -9.54 -13.37
C LEU A 164 -31.22 -9.12 -14.82
N GLU A 165 -31.29 -7.83 -15.08
CA GLU A 165 -31.10 -7.21 -16.40
C GLU A 165 -29.60 -7.03 -16.67
N ILE A 166 -28.91 -8.15 -16.88
CA ILE A 166 -27.54 -8.23 -17.42
C ILE A 166 -27.61 -8.86 -18.82
N GLU A 167 -26.53 -8.82 -19.61
CA GLU A 167 -26.50 -9.46 -20.93
C GLU A 167 -25.67 -10.76 -20.88
N PRO A 168 -26.27 -11.96 -21.07
CA PRO A 168 -27.70 -12.23 -21.22
C PRO A 168 -28.48 -12.15 -19.89
N PRO A 169 -29.80 -11.86 -19.92
CA PRO A 169 -30.59 -11.73 -18.69
C PRO A 169 -30.59 -13.02 -17.87
N VAL A 170 -30.55 -12.88 -16.55
CA VAL A 170 -30.48 -14.02 -15.64
C VAL A 170 -31.75 -14.11 -14.80
N ASP A 171 -32.47 -15.21 -14.93
CA ASP A 171 -33.63 -15.49 -14.09
C ASP A 171 -33.17 -15.92 -12.69
N MET A 172 -33.78 -15.35 -11.66
CA MET A 172 -33.50 -15.72 -10.27
C MET A 172 -34.50 -16.76 -9.79
N ILE A 173 -34.00 -17.80 -9.14
CA ILE A 173 -34.81 -18.90 -8.59
C ILE A 173 -34.97 -18.64 -7.10
N GLY A 174 -36.16 -18.88 -6.53
CA GLY A 174 -36.40 -18.76 -5.09
C GLY A 174 -36.16 -20.05 -4.32
N PRO A 175 -34.93 -20.38 -3.85
CA PRO A 175 -34.70 -21.60 -3.07
C PRO A 175 -35.42 -21.59 -1.72
N LYS A 176 -35.75 -20.40 -1.18
CA LYS A 176 -36.49 -20.21 0.06
C LYS A 176 -37.48 -19.06 -0.08
N ALA A 177 -38.51 -19.01 0.76
CA ALA A 177 -39.55 -17.98 0.72
C ALA A 177 -39.02 -16.52 0.78
N MET A 178 -37.85 -16.32 1.40
CA MET A 178 -37.20 -15.01 1.58
C MET A 178 -35.90 -14.83 0.79
N GLU A 179 -35.58 -15.73 -0.13
CA GLU A 179 -34.32 -15.69 -0.88
C GLU A 179 -34.58 -16.02 -2.34
N ILE A 180 -33.97 -15.24 -3.22
CA ILE A 180 -33.81 -15.59 -4.63
C ILE A 180 -32.33 -15.64 -4.94
N ALA A 181 -31.94 -16.58 -5.81
CA ALA A 181 -30.56 -16.82 -6.15
C ALA A 181 -30.37 -17.05 -7.64
N ALA A 182 -29.23 -16.62 -8.15
CA ALA A 182 -28.83 -16.78 -9.53
C ALA A 182 -27.34 -17.08 -9.62
N THR A 183 -26.99 -18.00 -10.52
CA THR A 183 -25.58 -18.26 -10.86
C THR A 183 -25.13 -17.24 -11.88
N MET A 184 -24.14 -16.42 -11.50
CA MET A 184 -23.60 -15.34 -12.31
C MET A 184 -22.25 -15.76 -12.90
N ALA A 185 -22.11 -15.63 -14.21
CA ALA A 185 -20.81 -15.80 -14.87
C ALA A 185 -19.95 -14.56 -14.63
N ARG A 186 -18.77 -14.76 -14.05
CA ARG A 186 -17.80 -13.69 -13.77
C ARG A 186 -17.36 -12.98 -15.05
N ALA A 187 -17.27 -13.71 -16.16
CA ALA A 187 -16.92 -13.17 -17.47
C ALA A 187 -17.92 -12.12 -18.00
N ASN A 188 -19.16 -12.09 -17.50
CA ASN A 188 -20.17 -11.11 -17.91
C ASN A 188 -19.99 -9.77 -17.17
N LEU A 189 -19.09 -9.69 -16.19
CA LEU A 189 -18.82 -8.46 -15.45
C LEU A 189 -17.65 -7.70 -16.10
N PRO A 190 -17.80 -6.39 -16.33
CA PRO A 190 -16.82 -5.62 -17.10
C PRO A 190 -15.63 -5.19 -16.23
N PHE A 191 -14.76 -6.10 -15.78
CA PHE A 191 -13.59 -5.72 -14.97
C PHE A 191 -12.64 -4.76 -15.71
N GLU A 192 -12.07 -3.81 -14.98
CA GLU A 192 -11.05 -2.89 -15.50
C GLU A 192 -9.65 -3.34 -15.05
N GLU A 193 -8.62 -2.89 -15.77
CA GLU A 193 -7.27 -3.39 -15.51
C GLU A 193 -6.70 -2.86 -14.19
N ARG A 194 -6.81 -1.55 -13.92
CA ARG A 194 -6.11 -0.89 -12.80
C ARG A 194 -7.02 -0.06 -11.89
N THR A 195 -8.25 0.17 -12.29
CA THR A 195 -9.24 0.97 -11.57
C THR A 195 -10.37 0.08 -11.11
N SER A 196 -10.78 0.22 -9.84
CA SER A 196 -12.02 -0.40 -9.39
C SER A 196 -13.21 0.41 -9.87
N LYS A 197 -14.36 -0.22 -10.07
CA LYS A 197 -15.59 0.51 -10.39
C LYS A 197 -16.82 -0.06 -9.72
N PHE A 198 -17.83 0.79 -9.59
CA PHE A 198 -19.15 0.37 -9.18
C PHE A 198 -20.01 0.13 -10.41
N VAL A 199 -20.67 -1.02 -10.47
CA VAL A 199 -21.60 -1.39 -11.54
C VAL A 199 -22.97 -1.63 -10.92
N THR A 200 -23.99 -0.95 -11.42
CA THR A 200 -25.37 -1.15 -11.00
C THR A 200 -26.09 -2.04 -12.01
N LEU A 201 -26.65 -3.15 -11.54
CA LEU A 201 -27.46 -4.06 -12.32
C LEU A 201 -28.94 -3.93 -11.89
N PRO A 202 -29.86 -3.66 -12.81
CA PRO A 202 -31.28 -3.59 -12.48
C PRO A 202 -31.82 -4.99 -12.19
N LEU A 203 -32.52 -5.14 -11.07
CA LEU A 203 -33.36 -6.28 -10.77
C LEU A 203 -34.82 -5.89 -11.03
N THR A 204 -35.49 -6.61 -11.92
CA THR A 204 -36.93 -6.50 -12.16
C THR A 204 -37.65 -7.62 -11.42
N TYR A 205 -38.82 -7.33 -10.85
CA TYR A 205 -39.64 -8.32 -10.15
C TYR A 205 -41.12 -7.92 -10.18
N LEU A 206 -42.03 -8.88 -9.98
CA LEU A 206 -43.46 -8.65 -9.95
C LEU A 206 -43.90 -8.18 -8.55
N SER A 207 -44.44 -6.97 -8.49
CA SER A 207 -45.10 -6.38 -7.32
C SER A 207 -46.61 -6.46 -7.47
N VAL A 208 -47.32 -6.47 -6.34
CA VAL A 208 -48.78 -6.41 -6.28
C VAL A 208 -49.23 -4.96 -6.45
N ALA A 209 -49.96 -4.64 -7.52
CA ALA A 209 -50.47 -3.28 -7.77
C ALA A 209 -51.81 -3.02 -7.02
N THR A 210 -52.02 -3.67 -5.88
CA THR A 210 -53.31 -3.65 -5.18
C THR A 210 -53.53 -2.31 -4.52
N VAL A 211 -54.58 -1.63 -4.98
CA VAL A 211 -55.08 -0.39 -4.38
C VAL A 211 -56.42 -0.75 -3.75
N TRP A 212 -56.52 -0.67 -2.43
CA TRP A 212 -57.66 -1.20 -1.66
C TRP A 212 -59.02 -0.63 -2.12
N TYR A 213 -59.04 0.62 -2.62
CA TYR A 213 -60.25 1.29 -3.14
C TYR A 213 -60.48 1.11 -4.66
N LYS A 214 -59.64 0.33 -5.35
CA LYS A 214 -59.78 0.00 -6.78
C LYS A 214 -59.86 -1.52 -6.98
N PRO A 215 -61.08 -2.11 -6.94
CA PRO A 215 -61.27 -3.56 -7.02
C PRO A 215 -60.67 -4.23 -8.27
N TRP A 216 -60.53 -3.48 -9.36
CA TRP A 216 -59.92 -3.97 -10.59
C TRP A 216 -58.40 -4.13 -10.52
N THR A 217 -57.72 -3.62 -9.48
CA THR A 217 -56.27 -3.78 -9.31
C THR A 217 -55.87 -4.90 -8.33
N TRP A 218 -56.84 -5.58 -7.73
CA TRP A 218 -56.61 -6.64 -6.73
C TRP A 218 -55.94 -7.91 -7.29
N PHE A 219 -55.86 -8.03 -8.63
CA PHE A 219 -55.16 -9.12 -9.32
C PHE A 219 -54.13 -8.59 -10.35
N SER A 220 -53.90 -7.27 -10.40
CA SER A 220 -52.88 -6.71 -11.28
C SER A 220 -51.51 -6.75 -10.59
N SER A 221 -50.51 -7.17 -11.35
CA SER A 221 -49.11 -7.04 -10.96
C SER A 221 -48.44 -5.94 -11.78
N GLU A 222 -47.55 -5.20 -11.14
CA GLU A 222 -46.68 -4.23 -11.79
C GLU A 222 -45.22 -4.68 -11.66
N ARG A 223 -44.36 -4.30 -12.61
CA ARG A 223 -42.94 -4.61 -12.52
C ARG A 223 -42.23 -3.58 -11.65
N GLY A 224 -41.87 -4.00 -10.45
CA GLY A 224 -40.92 -3.30 -9.59
C GLY A 224 -39.52 -3.35 -10.19
N LYS A 225 -38.73 -2.32 -9.89
CA LYS A 225 -37.32 -2.23 -10.22
C LYS A 225 -36.52 -1.92 -8.97
N SER A 226 -35.37 -2.52 -8.82
CA SER A 226 -34.40 -2.18 -7.77
C SER A 226 -32.99 -2.36 -8.31
N ASP A 227 -32.08 -1.54 -7.81
CA ASP A 227 -30.72 -1.45 -8.32
C ASP A 227 -29.77 -2.22 -7.41
N LEU A 228 -29.08 -3.23 -7.95
CA LEU A 228 -28.04 -3.98 -7.25
C LEU A 228 -26.67 -3.41 -7.65
N THR A 229 -25.98 -2.75 -6.72
CA THR A 229 -24.66 -2.18 -7.01
C THR A 229 -23.52 -3.10 -6.55
N PHE A 230 -22.65 -3.46 -7.47
CA PHE A 230 -21.48 -4.30 -7.23
C PHE A 230 -20.21 -3.46 -7.28
N TRP A 231 -19.28 -3.70 -6.36
CA TRP A 231 -17.93 -3.18 -6.46
C TRP A 231 -17.05 -4.20 -7.18
N LEU A 232 -16.68 -3.87 -8.41
CA LEU A 232 -15.79 -4.69 -9.23
C LEU A 232 -14.35 -4.25 -8.97
N LEU A 233 -13.54 -5.18 -8.45
CA LEU A 233 -12.12 -4.94 -8.22
C LEU A 233 -11.33 -5.08 -9.54
N PRO A 234 -10.25 -4.31 -9.73
CA PRO A 234 -9.47 -4.36 -10.97
C PRO A 234 -8.73 -5.68 -11.12
N THR A 235 -8.28 -6.03 -12.32
CA THR A 235 -7.43 -7.22 -12.52
C THR A 235 -6.06 -7.10 -11.85
N VAL A 236 -5.51 -5.88 -11.81
CA VAL A 236 -4.26 -5.54 -11.15
C VAL A 236 -4.55 -4.77 -9.85
N PRO A 237 -4.48 -5.40 -8.66
CA PRO A 237 -4.69 -4.74 -7.36
C PRO A 237 -3.68 -3.65 -7.04
N ALA A 238 -2.43 -3.86 -7.43
CA ALA A 238 -1.37 -2.93 -7.08
C ALA A 238 -0.18 -3.09 -8.02
N SER A 239 0.61 -2.02 -8.12
CA SER A 239 1.94 -2.07 -8.70
C SER A 239 2.97 -1.78 -7.62
N TYR A 240 4.16 -2.37 -7.70
CA TYR A 240 5.20 -2.22 -6.70
C TYR A 240 6.60 -2.03 -7.27
N GLN A 241 7.47 -1.47 -6.44
CA GLN A 241 8.90 -1.34 -6.63
C GLN A 241 9.63 -1.79 -5.37
N ILE A 242 10.65 -2.63 -5.52
CA ILE A 242 11.53 -3.04 -4.43
C ILE A 242 12.93 -2.55 -4.78
N THR A 243 13.54 -1.85 -3.85
CA THR A 243 14.94 -1.40 -3.94
C THR A 243 15.67 -1.84 -2.69
N THR A 244 16.86 -2.39 -2.86
CA THR A 244 17.72 -2.82 -1.76
C THR A 244 19.03 -2.05 -1.78
N LYS A 245 19.62 -1.89 -0.59
CA LYS A 245 20.99 -1.45 -0.41
C LYS A 245 21.74 -2.56 0.31
N ILE A 246 22.90 -2.90 -0.22
CA ILE A 246 23.77 -3.95 0.31
C ILE A 246 25.12 -3.38 0.73
N ARG A 247 25.71 -3.95 1.77
CA ARG A 247 27.07 -3.59 2.20
C ARG A 247 28.07 -4.52 1.54
N VAL A 248 28.97 -3.97 0.74
CA VAL A 248 30.04 -4.70 0.06
C VAL A 248 31.39 -4.31 0.62
N ASP A 249 32.33 -5.26 0.57
CA ASP A 249 33.73 -4.97 0.86
C ASP A 249 34.28 -4.08 -0.26
N ALA A 250 34.64 -2.86 0.10
CA ALA A 250 35.16 -1.84 -0.79
C ALA A 250 36.45 -1.30 -0.18
N PRO A 251 37.60 -1.98 -0.41
CA PRO A 251 38.85 -1.55 0.19
C PRO A 251 39.28 -0.19 -0.37
N GLU A 252 39.70 0.70 0.52
CA GLU A 252 40.30 1.97 0.15
C GLU A 252 41.76 1.74 -0.25
N THR A 253 42.19 2.34 -1.37
CA THR A 253 43.59 2.28 -1.81
C THR A 253 44.16 3.68 -2.02
N LYS A 254 45.43 3.87 -1.68
CA LYS A 254 46.17 5.11 -1.99
C LYS A 254 47.65 4.82 -2.21
N ILE A 255 48.34 5.74 -2.89
CA ILE A 255 49.80 5.72 -2.96
C ILE A 255 50.33 6.80 -2.03
N GLU A 256 51.16 6.40 -1.06
CA GLU A 256 51.77 7.31 -0.10
C GLU A 256 53.27 7.42 -0.35
N VAL A 257 53.79 8.65 -0.42
CA VAL A 257 55.21 8.91 -0.62
C VAL A 257 55.87 9.26 0.71
N LEU A 258 56.71 8.37 1.21
CA LEU A 258 57.43 8.55 2.47
C LEU A 258 58.83 9.09 2.21
N ASN A 259 59.15 10.21 2.83
CA ASN A 259 60.52 10.70 2.88
C ASN A 259 61.26 9.95 3.98
N LEU A 260 62.29 9.21 3.62
CA LEU A 260 63.07 8.43 4.57
C LEU A 260 64.24 9.22 5.13
N GLY A 261 64.47 10.43 4.65
CA GLY A 261 65.56 11.29 5.07
C GLY A 261 66.91 10.85 4.52
N THR A 262 67.98 11.29 5.18
CA THR A 262 69.35 11.10 4.70
C THR A 262 69.95 9.78 5.17
N PHE A 263 70.64 9.09 4.25
CA PHE A 263 71.53 7.96 4.52
C PHE A 263 72.97 8.47 4.43
N ARG A 264 73.82 8.16 5.43
CA ARG A 264 75.21 8.65 5.49
C ARG A 264 76.16 7.55 5.92
N GLY A 265 77.30 7.43 5.24
CA GLY A 265 78.30 6.42 5.55
C GLY A 265 79.51 6.49 4.62
N ARG A 266 80.32 5.44 4.65
CA ARG A 266 81.54 5.31 3.83
C ARG A 266 81.63 3.92 3.25
N ASN A 267 81.50 3.82 1.93
CA ASN A 267 81.60 2.57 1.19
C ASN A 267 80.77 1.45 1.83
N SER A 268 79.53 1.77 2.16
CA SER A 268 78.64 0.94 2.97
C SER A 268 77.24 0.93 2.40
N GLU A 269 76.58 -0.21 2.59
CA GLU A 269 75.14 -0.34 2.40
C GLU A 269 74.44 -0.10 3.73
N ILE A 270 73.42 0.74 3.72
CA ILE A 270 72.70 1.14 4.94
C ILE A 270 71.25 0.76 4.78
N ASP A 271 70.80 -0.17 5.62
CA ASP A 271 69.41 -0.58 5.73
C ASP A 271 68.62 0.41 6.60
N ARG A 272 67.36 0.67 6.21
CA ARG A 272 66.39 1.42 7.01
C ARG A 272 65.03 0.75 6.90
N ALA A 273 64.45 0.43 8.05
CA ALA A 273 63.08 -0.01 8.14
C ALA A 273 62.15 1.16 7.73
N VAL A 274 61.19 0.86 6.88
CA VAL A 274 60.17 1.79 6.42
C VAL A 274 58.87 1.45 7.16
N PRO A 275 58.53 2.21 8.22
CA PRO A 275 57.25 2.02 8.90
C PRO A 275 56.12 2.55 8.01
N ILE A 276 54.96 1.90 8.07
CA ILE A 276 53.74 2.41 7.43
C ILE A 276 53.14 3.45 8.38
N PRO A 277 53.15 4.75 8.04
CA PRO A 277 52.81 5.82 8.99
C PRO A 277 51.36 5.82 9.46
N ALA A 278 50.46 5.13 8.76
CA ALA A 278 49.05 5.00 9.12
C ALA A 278 48.64 3.56 9.50
N TYR A 279 49.60 2.73 9.93
CA TYR A 279 49.35 1.34 10.31
C TYR A 279 48.28 1.21 11.41
N GLU A 280 48.37 2.05 12.44
CA GLU A 280 47.40 2.08 13.54
C GLU A 280 45.98 2.51 13.09
N GLN A 281 45.88 3.20 11.94
CA GLN A 281 44.60 3.59 11.33
C GLN A 281 44.05 2.51 10.38
N GLY A 282 44.66 1.32 10.37
CA GLY A 282 44.24 0.16 9.58
C GLY A 282 44.86 0.07 8.18
N TRP A 283 45.76 0.97 7.80
CA TRP A 283 46.45 0.91 6.51
C TRP A 283 47.56 -0.13 6.51
N ARG A 284 47.63 -0.93 5.45
CA ARG A 284 48.65 -1.96 5.24
C ARG A 284 49.24 -1.83 3.86
N LEU A 285 50.44 -2.39 3.68
CA LEU A 285 51.06 -2.46 2.35
C LEU A 285 50.24 -3.40 1.47
N ASP A 286 49.84 -2.93 0.30
CA ASP A 286 49.16 -3.76 -0.69
C ASP A 286 50.18 -4.68 -1.39
N LEU A 287 50.23 -5.94 -0.95
CA LEU A 287 51.16 -6.93 -1.46
C LEU A 287 50.86 -7.36 -2.90
N TYR A 288 49.61 -7.23 -3.38
CA TYR A 288 49.25 -7.49 -4.77
C TYR A 288 49.82 -6.42 -5.70
N ARG A 289 49.92 -5.19 -5.21
CA ARG A 289 50.50 -4.04 -5.93
C ARG A 289 51.97 -3.81 -5.62
N ARG A 290 52.71 -4.80 -5.09
CA ARG A 290 54.15 -4.66 -4.75
C ARG A 290 55.03 -4.16 -5.91
N GLY A 291 54.64 -4.41 -7.16
CA GLY A 291 55.35 -3.91 -8.35
C GLY A 291 55.26 -2.39 -8.54
N GLU A 292 54.35 -1.72 -7.84
CA GLU A 292 54.20 -0.26 -7.88
C GLU A 292 55.04 0.46 -6.82
N ILE A 293 55.75 -0.28 -5.96
CA ILE A 293 56.68 0.31 -5.01
C ILE A 293 57.85 0.93 -5.78
N ARG A 294 58.03 2.26 -5.63
CA ARG A 294 59.09 3.00 -6.32
C ARG A 294 60.00 3.72 -5.36
N LEU A 295 61.30 3.62 -5.60
CA LEU A 295 62.33 4.39 -4.93
C LEU A 295 62.52 5.72 -5.66
N HIS A 296 62.62 6.80 -4.88
CA HIS A 296 62.88 8.13 -5.38
C HIS A 296 64.20 8.61 -4.80
N ASP A 297 65.17 8.85 -5.68
CA ASP A 297 66.40 9.55 -5.33
C ASP A 297 66.12 11.05 -5.28
N ARG A 298 66.25 11.67 -4.11
CA ARG A 298 66.05 13.11 -3.89
C ARG A 298 67.38 13.88 -3.84
N GLY A 299 68.43 13.31 -4.43
CA GLY A 299 69.74 13.90 -4.51
C GLY A 299 70.62 13.58 -3.32
N GLY A 300 71.92 13.75 -3.53
CA GLY A 300 72.96 13.37 -2.61
C GLY A 300 74.34 13.63 -3.19
N ASP A 301 75.37 13.28 -2.43
CA ASP A 301 76.75 13.33 -2.87
C ASP A 301 77.37 11.93 -2.72
N ARG A 302 77.60 11.28 -3.86
CA ARG A 302 78.13 9.91 -3.99
C ARG A 302 77.33 8.84 -3.23
N GLY A 303 76.00 8.86 -3.36
CA GLY A 303 75.12 7.79 -2.90
C GLY A 303 73.95 7.55 -3.85
N ARG A 304 73.29 6.39 -3.71
CA ARG A 304 72.14 5.98 -4.52
C ARG A 304 71.12 5.21 -3.65
N CYS A 305 69.84 5.48 -3.88
CA CYS A 305 68.76 4.64 -3.35
C CYS A 305 68.67 3.38 -4.21
N GLU A 306 69.18 2.25 -3.70
CA GLU A 306 69.50 1.09 -4.54
C GLU A 306 68.38 0.06 -4.60
N GLY A 307 67.75 -0.28 -3.46
CA GLY A 307 66.76 -1.36 -3.48
C GLY A 307 65.98 -1.56 -2.20
N ILE A 308 65.13 -2.59 -2.26
CA ILE A 308 64.31 -3.08 -1.15
C ILE A 308 64.72 -4.53 -0.88
N ARG A 309 64.87 -4.87 0.40
CA ARG A 309 65.12 -6.26 0.80
C ARG A 309 63.85 -7.07 0.57
N GLN A 310 63.79 -7.84 -0.49
CA GLN A 310 62.61 -8.68 -0.84
C GLN A 310 62.07 -9.51 0.35
N PRO A 311 62.91 -10.15 1.20
CA PRO A 311 62.42 -10.93 2.34
C PRO A 311 61.73 -10.10 3.43
N SER A 312 61.95 -8.78 3.45
CA SER A 312 61.40 -7.88 4.46
C SER A 312 60.00 -7.34 4.12
N ILE A 313 59.52 -7.56 2.89
CA ILE A 313 58.25 -7.00 2.43
C ILE A 313 57.11 -7.76 3.09
N THR A 314 56.41 -7.08 4.00
CA THR A 314 55.24 -7.58 4.70
C THR A 314 54.10 -6.56 4.63
N ALA A 315 52.90 -6.97 5.02
CA ALA A 315 51.76 -6.05 5.14
C ALA A 315 52.02 -4.89 6.13
N ASN A 316 52.99 -5.06 7.04
CA ASN A 316 53.29 -4.11 8.12
C ASN A 316 54.45 -3.16 7.78
N GLY A 317 55.21 -3.43 6.70
CA GLY A 317 56.35 -2.62 6.32
C GLY A 317 57.37 -3.37 5.47
N LEU A 318 58.48 -2.70 5.20
CA LEU A 318 59.61 -3.23 4.42
C LEU A 318 60.92 -2.59 4.87
N THR A 319 62.04 -3.14 4.41
CA THR A 319 63.38 -2.59 4.61
C THR A 319 63.95 -2.15 3.27
N MET A 320 64.32 -0.87 3.18
CA MET A 320 65.07 -0.33 2.05
C MET A 320 66.55 -0.31 2.39
N TYR A 321 67.40 -0.44 1.37
CA TYR A 321 68.81 -0.13 1.49
C TYR A 321 69.25 0.95 0.49
N ALA A 322 70.15 1.81 0.95
CA ALA A 322 70.86 2.77 0.12
C ALA A 322 72.36 2.48 0.18
N ARG A 323 73.04 2.68 -0.94
CA ARG A 323 74.49 2.56 -1.01
C ARG A 323 75.13 3.93 -1.05
N VAL A 324 76.08 4.13 -0.15
CA VAL A 324 76.86 5.36 -0.05
C VAL A 324 78.34 5.02 -0.24
N ASP A 325 78.95 5.64 -1.25
CA ASP A 325 80.34 5.38 -1.63
C ASP A 325 81.29 6.27 -0.79
N ASN A 326 82.56 6.36 -1.16
CA ASN A 326 83.51 7.23 -0.46
C ASN A 326 83.63 8.60 -1.14
N ARG A 327 83.65 9.68 -0.35
CA ARG A 327 83.93 11.04 -0.84
C ARG A 327 85.35 11.44 -0.49
N ASP A 328 86.22 11.47 -1.50
CA ASP A 328 87.54 12.04 -1.38
C ASP A 328 87.46 13.56 -1.49
N SER A 329 87.93 14.27 -0.46
CA SER A 329 88.03 15.72 -0.45
C SER A 329 89.46 16.14 -0.07
N ILE A 330 89.88 17.32 -0.56
CA ILE A 330 91.21 17.90 -0.33
C ILE A 330 91.52 18.09 1.18
N ARG A 331 90.49 18.11 2.04
CA ARG A 331 90.61 18.27 3.51
C ARG A 331 90.35 16.98 4.31
N GLY A 332 90.40 15.81 3.66
CA GLY A 332 90.18 14.49 4.29
C GLY A 332 88.95 13.74 3.76
N ARG A 333 88.80 12.47 4.16
CA ARG A 333 87.65 11.62 3.77
C ARG A 333 86.39 12.07 4.50
N ARG A 334 85.34 12.42 3.75
CA ARG A 334 84.01 12.76 4.28
C ARG A 334 83.02 11.65 3.95
N ASP A 335 81.96 11.56 4.75
CA ASP A 335 80.89 10.61 4.51
C ASP A 335 80.11 11.04 3.26
N ALA A 336 79.81 10.08 2.40
CA ALA A 336 78.85 10.28 1.31
C ALA A 336 77.43 10.22 1.86
N PHE A 337 76.48 10.80 1.12
CA PHE A 337 75.09 10.79 1.53
C PHE A 337 74.11 10.76 0.36
N VAL A 338 72.91 10.25 0.61
CA VAL A 338 71.78 10.32 -0.33
C VAL A 338 70.47 10.51 0.45
N ASN A 339 69.55 11.28 -0.10
CA ASN A 339 68.20 11.42 0.42
C ASN A 339 67.26 10.52 -0.36
N CYS A 340 66.61 9.58 0.31
CA CYS A 340 65.69 8.65 -0.32
C CYS A 340 64.24 8.94 0.09
N ALA A 341 63.34 8.73 -0.85
CA ALA A 341 61.92 8.60 -0.59
C ALA A 341 61.37 7.34 -1.27
N ILE A 342 60.21 6.87 -0.82
CA ILE A 342 59.56 5.66 -1.34
C ILE A 342 58.07 5.88 -1.55
N SER A 343 57.55 5.43 -2.68
CA SER A 343 56.11 5.30 -2.92
C SER A 343 55.64 3.93 -2.45
N LEU A 344 54.65 3.89 -1.55
CA LEU A 344 54.02 2.67 -1.07
C LEU A 344 52.55 2.63 -1.52
N PRO A 345 52.10 1.55 -2.19
CA PRO A 345 50.68 1.30 -2.36
C PRO A 345 50.12 0.78 -1.05
N LEU A 346 49.17 1.52 -0.47
CA LEU A 346 48.52 1.17 0.78
C LEU A 346 47.07 0.77 0.52
N ILE A 347 46.61 -0.23 1.26
CA ILE A 347 45.23 -0.73 1.27
C ILE A 347 44.69 -0.69 2.70
N LYS A 348 43.42 -0.31 2.84
CA LYS A 348 42.68 -0.36 4.10
C LYS A 348 41.36 -1.07 3.87
N ALA A 349 41.01 -1.98 4.77
CA ALA A 349 39.70 -2.62 4.76
C ALA A 349 38.61 -1.55 4.92
N GLY A 350 37.65 -1.55 4.02
CA GLY A 350 36.55 -0.60 3.97
C GLY A 350 35.30 -1.31 3.50
N THR A 351 34.15 -0.73 3.81
CA THR A 351 32.86 -1.20 3.35
C THR A 351 32.12 -0.04 2.71
N ALA A 352 31.45 -0.30 1.60
CA ALA A 352 30.56 0.67 0.95
C ALA A 352 29.15 0.11 0.89
N ASP A 353 28.17 0.99 1.07
CA ASP A 353 26.77 0.66 0.83
C ASP A 353 26.46 0.98 -0.64
N VAL A 354 26.11 -0.03 -1.42
CA VAL A 354 25.80 0.07 -2.85
C VAL A 354 24.37 -0.39 -3.11
N ASP A 355 23.81 0.01 -4.25
CA ASP A 355 22.50 -0.48 -4.66
C ASP A 355 22.58 -1.99 -4.94
N GLY A 356 21.67 -2.73 -4.33
CA GLY A 356 21.53 -4.17 -4.49
C GLY A 356 20.46 -4.53 -5.53
N PRO A 357 20.05 -5.81 -5.57
CA PRO A 357 18.94 -6.27 -6.41
C PRO A 357 17.67 -5.44 -6.20
N SER A 358 16.94 -5.21 -7.29
CA SER A 358 15.67 -4.48 -7.29
C SER A 358 14.63 -5.22 -8.12
N LYS A 359 13.36 -4.88 -7.91
CA LYS A 359 12.24 -5.42 -8.68
C LYS A 359 11.26 -4.29 -9.02
N PRO A 360 10.82 -4.14 -10.28
CA PRO A 360 11.26 -4.90 -11.46
C PRO A 360 12.74 -4.63 -11.79
N ASP A 361 13.37 -5.56 -12.53
CA ASP A 361 14.78 -5.43 -12.91
C ASP A 361 14.96 -4.19 -13.82
N PRO A 362 15.87 -3.26 -13.48
CA PRO A 362 16.14 -2.06 -14.28
C PRO A 362 16.58 -2.37 -15.72
N ALA A 363 17.10 -3.57 -16.00
CA ALA A 363 17.50 -3.97 -17.35
C ALA A 363 16.33 -4.37 -18.27
N GLY A 364 15.12 -4.57 -17.73
CA GLY A 364 13.98 -5.11 -18.48
C GLY A 364 12.65 -4.34 -18.34
N ALA A 365 12.61 -3.25 -17.57
CA ALA A 365 11.36 -2.55 -17.27
C ALA A 365 11.25 -1.20 -18.01
N GLU A 366 10.50 -1.17 -19.12
CA GLU A 366 10.10 0.10 -19.77
C GLU A 366 9.24 1.01 -18.88
N LEU A 367 8.72 0.50 -17.74
CA LEU A 367 7.79 1.22 -16.88
C LEU A 367 8.19 1.29 -15.39
N GLY A 368 9.33 0.75 -14.98
CA GLY A 368 9.82 0.88 -13.59
C GLY A 368 8.95 0.24 -12.49
N TRP A 369 7.76 -0.30 -12.77
CA TRP A 369 6.86 -0.91 -11.78
C TRP A 369 6.52 -2.35 -12.17
N ALA A 370 6.41 -3.24 -11.17
CA ALA A 370 5.92 -4.61 -11.35
C ALA A 370 4.47 -4.71 -10.87
N ASP A 371 3.67 -5.55 -11.51
CA ASP A 371 2.26 -5.74 -11.12
C ASP A 371 2.11 -6.88 -10.11
N LEU A 372 1.22 -6.67 -9.15
CA LEU A 372 0.76 -7.66 -8.18
C LEU A 372 -0.56 -8.25 -8.68
N ALA A 373 -0.76 -9.55 -8.50
CA ALA A 373 -2.02 -10.23 -8.83
C ALA A 373 -2.78 -10.66 -7.57
N TRP A 374 -4.11 -10.77 -7.65
CA TRP A 374 -4.95 -11.15 -6.50
C TRP A 374 -4.71 -12.58 -5.98
N ASN A 375 -4.37 -13.50 -6.87
CA ASN A 375 -4.29 -14.95 -6.59
C ASN A 375 -2.85 -15.47 -6.54
N LYS A 376 -1.85 -14.59 -6.58
CA LYS A 376 -0.44 -14.98 -6.64
C LYS A 376 0.39 -14.14 -5.68
N ASP A 377 1.16 -14.84 -4.85
CA ASP A 377 2.17 -14.22 -4.01
C ASP A 377 3.38 -13.86 -4.86
N GLU A 378 3.84 -12.61 -4.71
CA GLU A 378 5.08 -12.16 -5.31
C GLU A 378 6.18 -12.24 -4.27
N THR A 379 7.15 -13.12 -4.52
CA THR A 379 8.31 -13.30 -3.66
C THR A 379 9.53 -12.58 -4.22
N PHE A 380 10.39 -12.13 -3.31
CA PHE A 380 11.65 -11.49 -3.62
C PHE A 380 12.72 -11.95 -2.61
N GLU A 381 13.79 -12.56 -3.11
CA GLU A 381 14.90 -13.01 -2.27
C GLU A 381 15.71 -11.81 -1.80
N LEU A 382 15.90 -11.70 -0.48
CA LEU A 382 16.67 -10.63 0.13
C LEU A 382 18.16 -11.02 0.17
N PRO A 383 19.07 -10.11 -0.21
CA PRO A 383 20.51 -10.34 -0.08
C PRO A 383 20.92 -10.54 1.38
N GLN A 384 21.91 -11.41 1.64
CA GLN A 384 22.41 -11.68 2.99
C GLN A 384 23.08 -10.47 3.66
N ASN A 385 23.64 -9.55 2.87
CA ASN A 385 24.33 -8.34 3.31
C ASN A 385 23.45 -7.08 3.19
N LEU A 386 22.14 -7.23 3.32
CA LEU A 386 21.15 -6.16 3.26
C LEU A 386 21.36 -5.14 4.40
N VAL A 387 21.47 -3.87 4.03
CA VAL A 387 21.53 -2.73 4.97
C VAL A 387 20.35 -1.77 4.82
N GLY A 388 19.62 -1.85 3.71
CA GLY A 388 18.43 -1.05 3.50
C GLY A 388 17.45 -1.72 2.55
N LEU A 389 16.17 -1.65 2.87
CA LEU A 389 15.07 -2.13 2.05
C LEU A 389 14.04 -1.01 1.90
N ARG A 390 13.62 -0.75 0.68
CA ARG A 390 12.53 0.18 0.38
C ARG A 390 11.59 -0.46 -0.62
N ILE A 391 10.33 -0.59 -0.21
CA ILE A 391 9.24 -1.14 -0.99
C ILE A 391 8.25 0.00 -1.23
N ILE A 392 7.98 0.35 -2.48
CA ILE A 392 6.95 1.32 -2.84
C ILE A 392 5.81 0.55 -3.46
N VAL A 393 4.59 0.74 -2.97
CA VAL A 393 3.38 0.10 -3.52
C VAL A 393 2.35 1.16 -3.84
N ARG A 394 1.80 1.07 -5.05
CA ARG A 394 0.67 1.87 -5.51
C ARG A 394 -0.53 0.95 -5.68
N THR A 395 -1.55 1.15 -4.84
CA THR A 395 -2.78 0.37 -4.88
C THR A 395 -3.79 0.99 -5.84
N PHE A 396 -4.77 0.19 -6.27
CA PHE A 396 -5.81 0.61 -7.21
C PHE A 396 -6.74 1.74 -6.71
N ASP A 397 -6.75 1.97 -5.39
CA ASP A 397 -7.46 3.09 -4.75
C ASP A 397 -6.71 4.42 -4.88
N GLY A 398 -5.59 4.45 -5.62
CA GLY A 398 -4.76 5.62 -5.87
C GLY A 398 -3.76 5.93 -4.76
N ASN A 399 -3.74 5.16 -3.68
CA ASN A 399 -2.79 5.36 -2.59
C ASN A 399 -1.40 4.82 -2.96
N GLU A 400 -0.38 5.64 -2.76
CA GLU A 400 1.02 5.24 -2.84
C GLU A 400 1.64 5.24 -1.44
N ARG A 401 2.27 4.12 -1.06
CA ARG A 401 2.86 3.94 0.27
C ARG A 401 4.27 3.36 0.15
N THR A 402 5.14 3.78 1.06
CA THR A 402 6.51 3.28 1.17
C THR A 402 6.67 2.49 2.46
N TYR A 403 7.25 1.30 2.36
CA TYR A 403 7.53 0.39 3.46
C TYR A 403 9.02 0.03 3.50
N THR A 404 9.50 -0.32 4.69
CA THR A 404 10.88 -0.78 4.92
C THR A 404 10.95 -2.22 5.44
N GLY A 405 9.80 -2.89 5.55
CA GLY A 405 9.71 -4.28 6.01
C GLY A 405 8.27 -4.80 6.01
N ALA A 406 7.97 -5.71 6.95
CA ALA A 406 6.64 -6.31 7.07
C ALA A 406 5.55 -5.27 7.39
N ALA A 407 4.39 -5.41 6.74
CA ALA A 407 3.24 -4.53 6.91
C ALA A 407 1.94 -5.30 6.62
N ALA A 408 0.84 -4.92 7.25
CA ALA A 408 -0.47 -5.46 6.96
C ALA A 408 -1.46 -4.30 6.80
N GLU A 409 -2.08 -4.23 5.63
CA GLU A 409 -3.07 -3.23 5.27
C GLU A 409 -4.32 -3.89 4.70
N LYS A 410 -5.33 -3.06 4.41
CA LYS A 410 -6.64 -3.50 3.92
C LYS A 410 -6.56 -4.37 2.66
N PHE A 411 -5.69 -4.01 1.71
CA PHE A 411 -5.59 -4.68 0.40
C PHE A 411 -4.23 -5.35 0.15
N LEU A 412 -3.31 -5.26 1.11
CA LEU A 412 -1.92 -5.67 0.93
C LEU A 412 -1.37 -6.25 2.22
N ARG A 413 -0.70 -7.38 2.11
CA ARG A 413 0.12 -7.93 3.17
C ARG A 413 1.54 -8.10 2.66
N ILE A 414 2.48 -7.52 3.40
CA ILE A 414 3.91 -7.67 3.21
C ILE A 414 4.43 -8.49 4.38
N SER A 415 4.95 -9.68 4.11
CA SER A 415 5.66 -10.48 5.10
C SER A 415 7.14 -10.53 4.77
N GLN A 416 7.97 -10.34 5.78
CA GLN A 416 9.41 -10.45 5.67
C GLN A 416 9.90 -11.55 6.60
N SER A 417 10.72 -12.43 6.06
CA SER A 417 11.55 -13.39 6.78
C SER A 417 13.02 -13.13 6.44
N ASP A 418 13.95 -13.81 7.11
CA ASP A 418 15.40 -13.51 7.03
C ASP A 418 15.91 -13.27 5.61
N ASN A 419 15.54 -14.12 4.65
CA ASN A 419 16.03 -14.03 3.26
C ASN A 419 14.91 -13.88 2.24
N LEU A 420 13.66 -13.68 2.66
CA LEU A 420 12.52 -13.68 1.73
C LEU A 420 11.50 -12.61 2.12
N LEU A 421 11.20 -11.76 1.15
CA LEU A 421 10.09 -10.84 1.17
C LEU A 421 8.94 -11.42 0.34
N THR A 422 7.72 -11.35 0.85
CA THR A 422 6.51 -11.78 0.14
C THR A 422 5.48 -10.67 0.17
N LEU A 423 4.99 -10.31 -1.02
CA LEU A 423 3.89 -9.37 -1.22
C LEU A 423 2.66 -10.17 -1.64
N ARG A 424 1.55 -9.98 -0.93
CA ARG A 424 0.27 -10.63 -1.20
C ARG A 424 -0.83 -9.58 -1.27
N ALA A 425 -1.55 -9.53 -2.38
CA ALA A 425 -2.79 -8.78 -2.48
C ALA A 425 -3.89 -9.49 -1.68
N GLN A 426 -4.73 -8.72 -0.99
CA GLN A 426 -5.82 -9.25 -0.20
C GLN A 426 -7.12 -8.60 -0.64
N ALA A 427 -8.02 -9.39 -1.22
CA ALA A 427 -9.36 -8.90 -1.47
C ALA A 427 -10.04 -8.62 -0.12
N PRO A 428 -10.77 -7.52 0.02
CA PRO A 428 -11.60 -7.29 1.20
C PRO A 428 -12.53 -8.49 1.34
N LYS A 429 -12.47 -9.16 2.49
CA LYS A 429 -13.42 -10.23 2.78
C LYS A 429 -14.80 -9.61 2.93
N GLU A 430 -15.80 -10.28 2.39
CA GLU A 430 -17.19 -10.00 2.76
C GLU A 430 -17.32 -10.30 4.25
N PHE A 431 -17.61 -9.27 5.04
CA PHE A 431 -18.06 -9.42 6.43
C PHE A 431 -19.54 -9.70 6.43
#